data_AF-A0A0H4DBB7-F1
#
_entry.id   AF-A0A0H4DBB7-F1
#
_cell.length_a   1.000
_cell.length_b   1.000
_cell.length_c   1.000
_cell.angle_alpha   90.00
_cell.angle_beta   90.00
_cell.angle_gamma   90.00
#
_symmetry.space_group_name_H-M   'P 1'
#
loop_
_entity.id
_entity.type
_entity.pdbx_description
1 polymer ?
#
loop_
_entity_poly.entity_id
_entity_poly.type
_entity_poly.pdbx_seq_one_letter_code
_entity_poly.pdbx_strand_id
1 'polypeptide(L)'
;KTDNSLYTNSNPKNGEFICPSSGKPCSCGESKVHNCESSAGDATSRDHRPVSHSEIDGSLYNEKELIFPPELVLRNDLPLKLHGFGGIGWYRPLKLEALLDLKSLYPHAKLVVGNTEVGIEINFKNAQYPILISVTHVHELNAMSIKANGLEIGSSVRLSKLQQVLIKVIEERHIHETSSCRAISEQLKWFAGKQVKNVASVGGNICTASPISDLNPLWMASRAEFRIVDSKGNIRTVLSKDFFLGYRKVDLSQGEILLSIFLPWSRRFEFVKEFKQSHRREDDIALVNSG
;
A
#
# COMPACT_ATOMS: atom_id res chain seq x y z
N LYS A 1 16.37 -28.90 4.05
CA LYS A 1 15.35 -29.26 5.07
C LYS A 1 15.90 -28.79 6.40
N THR A 2 15.49 -27.59 6.82
CA THR A 2 15.90 -27.01 8.10
C THR A 2 15.12 -27.69 9.21
N ASP A 3 15.86 -28.17 10.21
CA ASP A 3 15.33 -28.84 11.39
C ASP A 3 14.55 -27.85 12.25
N ASN A 4 13.24 -28.10 12.38
CA ASN A 4 12.29 -27.26 13.12
C ASN A 4 12.09 -27.75 14.57
N SER A 5 12.96 -28.62 15.10
CA SER A 5 12.90 -29.13 16.47
C SER A 5 12.90 -28.04 17.56
N LEU A 6 13.41 -26.83 17.24
CA LEU A 6 13.39 -25.66 18.12
C LEU A 6 12.02 -24.97 18.26
N TYR A 7 11.08 -25.21 17.34
CA TYR A 7 9.73 -24.59 17.38
C TYR A 7 8.63 -25.53 17.87
N THR A 8 8.93 -26.82 18.03
CA THR A 8 7.93 -27.83 18.44
C THR A 8 7.95 -28.13 19.93
N ASN A 9 8.89 -27.60 20.70
CA ASN A 9 9.01 -27.87 22.14
C ASN A 9 8.93 -26.60 22.99
N SER A 10 7.75 -25.99 23.02
CA SER A 10 7.35 -25.14 24.14
C SER A 10 5.83 -24.91 24.11
N ASN A 11 5.07 -25.93 24.52
CA ASN A 11 3.84 -25.62 25.25
C ASN A 11 4.28 -25.09 26.62
N PRO A 12 4.09 -23.80 26.94
CA PRO A 12 4.33 -23.34 28.29
C PRO A 12 3.25 -23.98 29.17
N LYS A 13 3.66 -24.82 30.10
CA LYS A 13 2.76 -25.39 31.11
C LYS A 13 2.23 -24.35 32.11
N ASN A 14 2.61 -23.09 31.99
CA ASN A 14 2.12 -21.99 32.80
C ASN A 14 1.73 -20.83 31.88
N GLY A 15 0.49 -20.35 31.98
CA GLY A 15 -0.14 -19.37 31.08
C GLY A 15 0.43 -17.95 31.17
N GLU A 16 1.71 -17.76 30.88
CA GLU A 16 2.33 -16.44 30.76
C GLU A 16 2.12 -15.84 29.36
N PHE A 17 1.71 -14.57 29.33
CA PHE A 17 1.46 -13.80 28.11
C PHE A 17 2.79 -13.44 27.41
N ILE A 18 2.87 -13.70 26.10
CA ILE A 18 4.04 -13.38 25.27
C ILE A 18 3.79 -12.08 24.51
N CYS A 19 4.71 -11.12 24.63
CA CYS A 19 4.60 -9.80 24.00
C CYS A 19 4.64 -9.90 22.46
N PRO A 20 3.66 -9.35 21.73
CA PRO A 20 3.68 -9.34 20.27
C PRO A 20 4.89 -8.62 19.67
N SER A 21 5.40 -7.58 20.34
CA SER A 21 6.49 -6.74 19.84
C SER A 21 7.88 -7.34 20.05
N SER A 22 8.07 -8.16 21.10
CA SER A 22 9.38 -8.71 21.47
C SER A 22 9.49 -10.23 21.31
N GLY A 23 8.37 -10.94 21.17
CA GLY A 23 8.34 -12.41 21.08
C GLY A 23 8.83 -13.12 22.33
N LYS A 24 8.94 -12.41 23.46
CA LYS A 24 9.37 -12.92 24.77
C LYS A 24 8.26 -12.75 25.82
N PRO A 25 8.27 -13.55 26.91
CA PRO A 25 7.34 -13.33 28.03
C PRO A 25 7.47 -11.89 28.54
N CYS A 26 6.35 -11.17 28.64
CA CYS A 26 6.32 -9.83 29.24
C CYS A 26 5.17 -9.73 30.23
N SER A 27 5.35 -8.90 31.24
CA SER A 27 4.32 -8.53 32.22
C SER A 27 3.30 -7.52 31.67
N CYS A 28 3.30 -7.28 30.36
CA CYS A 28 2.53 -6.25 29.68
C CYS A 28 1.14 -6.72 29.21
N GLY A 29 0.72 -7.93 29.59
CA GLY A 29 -0.64 -8.44 29.38
C GLY A 29 -1.59 -8.00 30.51
N GLU A 30 -2.83 -7.68 30.14
CA GLU A 30 -3.90 -7.27 31.06
C GLU A 30 -4.15 -8.36 32.11
N SER A 31 -3.91 -8.05 33.39
CA SER A 31 -4.37 -8.88 34.49
C SER A 31 -5.90 -8.79 34.60
N LYS A 32 -6.59 -9.88 34.27
CA LYS A 32 -8.03 -10.04 34.57
C LYS A 32 -8.24 -9.90 36.08
N VAL A 33 -8.89 -8.81 36.49
CA VAL A 33 -9.40 -8.62 37.85
C VAL A 33 -10.53 -9.63 38.07
N HIS A 34 -10.25 -10.68 38.83
CA HIS A 34 -11.27 -11.63 39.30
C HIS A 34 -12.01 -11.01 40.49
N ASN A 35 -13.30 -10.72 40.31
CA ASN A 35 -14.24 -10.49 41.41
C ASN A 35 -14.49 -11.82 42.13
N CYS A 36 -14.08 -11.92 43.40
CA CYS A 36 -14.63 -12.88 44.35
C CYS A 36 -14.71 -12.25 45.74
N GLU A 37 -15.88 -12.42 46.33
CA GLU A 37 -16.38 -11.84 47.59
C GLU A 37 -15.61 -12.33 48.82
N SER A 38 -15.31 -11.42 49.76
CA SER A 38 -15.43 -11.69 51.21
C SER A 38 -15.31 -10.41 52.06
N SER A 39 -16.42 -10.08 52.75
CA SER A 39 -16.53 -9.53 54.12
C SER A 39 -15.81 -8.22 54.52
N ALA A 40 -16.65 -7.17 54.63
CA ALA A 40 -16.80 -6.18 55.71
C ALA A 40 -15.58 -5.35 56.18
N GLY A 41 -15.63 -4.05 55.87
CA GLY A 41 -14.83 -2.99 56.50
C GLY A 41 -14.96 -1.67 55.74
N ASP A 42 -15.89 -0.82 56.18
CA ASP A 42 -16.25 0.49 55.63
C ASP A 42 -15.07 1.49 55.68
N ALA A 43 -14.66 2.05 54.52
CA ALA A 43 -13.98 3.35 54.38
C ALA A 43 -13.71 3.72 52.90
N THR A 44 -14.59 4.55 52.34
CA THR A 44 -14.35 5.52 51.25
C THR A 44 -13.61 5.05 49.98
N SER A 45 -14.37 4.91 48.90
CA SER A 45 -13.91 4.78 47.50
C SER A 45 -12.88 5.87 47.15
N ARG A 46 -11.59 5.49 47.12
CA ARG A 46 -10.57 6.26 46.40
C ARG A 46 -10.49 5.67 45.00
N ASP A 47 -11.01 6.42 44.03
CA ASP A 47 -10.82 6.16 42.61
C ASP A 47 -9.32 5.98 42.32
N HIS A 48 -8.91 4.76 42.02
CA HIS A 48 -7.58 4.51 41.49
C HIS A 48 -7.56 4.97 40.02
N ARG A 49 -7.36 6.27 39.82
CA ARG A 49 -6.99 6.80 38.49
C ARG A 49 -5.61 6.27 38.14
N PRO A 50 -5.39 5.78 36.90
CA PRO A 50 -4.04 5.50 36.42
C PRO A 50 -3.24 6.80 36.49
N VAL A 51 -2.27 6.85 37.40
CA VAL A 51 -1.35 7.98 37.51
C VAL A 51 -0.37 7.85 36.35
N SER A 52 -0.46 8.77 35.40
CA SER A 52 0.61 8.97 34.42
C SER A 52 1.88 9.34 35.18
N HIS A 53 2.90 8.48 35.14
CA HIS A 53 4.24 8.80 35.65
C HIS A 53 4.99 9.81 34.77
N SER A 54 4.38 10.28 33.67
CA SER A 54 4.83 11.50 33.00
C SER A 54 4.16 12.70 33.64
N GLU A 55 4.95 13.52 34.33
CA GLU A 55 4.61 14.90 34.72
C GLU A 55 4.42 15.81 33.50
N ILE A 56 4.78 15.30 32.32
CA ILE A 56 4.74 16.02 31.06
C ILE A 56 3.37 15.78 30.41
N ASP A 57 2.54 16.82 30.40
CA ASP A 57 1.33 16.87 29.59
C ASP A 57 1.71 16.90 28.10
N GLY A 58 1.55 15.76 27.43
CA GLY A 58 1.86 15.59 26.01
C GLY A 58 1.08 16.53 25.08
N SER A 59 0.00 17.15 25.54
CA SER A 59 -0.77 18.13 24.78
C SER A 59 -0.04 19.47 24.61
N LEU A 60 0.96 19.77 25.45
CA LEU A 60 1.79 20.99 25.37
C LEU A 60 2.81 20.97 24.22
N TYR A 61 2.99 19.85 23.53
CA TYR A 61 3.93 19.74 22.39
C TYR A 61 3.30 20.07 21.02
N ASN A 62 1.97 20.24 20.93
CA ASN A 62 1.33 20.60 19.67
C ASN A 62 1.83 21.95 19.13
N GLU A 63 2.27 22.86 20.00
CA GLU A 63 2.83 24.17 19.61
C GLU A 63 4.35 24.14 19.36
N LYS A 64 5.01 22.98 19.53
CA LYS A 64 6.48 22.82 19.45
C LYS A 64 6.91 21.84 18.36
N GLU A 65 6.03 21.51 17.42
CA GLU A 65 6.41 20.75 16.23
C GLU A 65 7.40 21.56 15.38
N LEU A 66 8.31 20.86 14.70
CA LEU A 66 9.24 21.50 13.79
C LEU A 66 8.46 22.18 12.66
N ILE A 67 8.75 23.47 12.43
CA ILE A 67 8.18 24.16 11.27
C ILE A 67 8.62 23.47 9.98
N PHE A 68 7.73 23.40 8.99
CA PHE A 68 8.12 22.98 7.66
C PHE A 68 9.07 24.03 7.06
N PRO A 69 10.25 23.65 6.52
CA PRO A 69 11.23 24.60 6.02
C PRO A 69 10.64 25.58 4.99
N PRO A 70 10.65 26.90 5.22
CA PRO A 70 10.04 27.88 4.32
C PRO A 70 10.59 27.83 2.89
N GLU A 71 11.88 27.50 2.74
CA GLU A 71 12.54 27.38 1.43
C GLU A 71 11.94 26.26 0.58
N LEU A 72 11.42 25.21 1.22
CA LEU A 72 10.77 24.09 0.53
C LEU A 72 9.34 24.43 0.10
N VAL A 73 8.66 25.36 0.80
CA VAL A 73 7.32 25.82 0.41
C VAL A 73 7.37 26.62 -0.89
N LEU A 74 8.41 27.45 -1.05
CA LEU A 74 8.61 28.33 -2.20
C LEU A 74 9.26 27.61 -3.40
N ARG A 75 9.67 26.35 -3.22
CA ARG A 75 10.41 25.61 -4.24
C ARG A 75 9.49 25.12 -5.35
N ASN A 76 9.77 25.57 -6.58
CA ASN A 76 9.15 24.99 -7.77
C ASN A 76 9.76 23.62 -8.09
N ASP A 77 8.91 22.69 -8.51
CA ASP A 77 9.37 21.43 -9.08
C ASP A 77 10.03 21.64 -10.44
N LEU A 78 11.23 21.08 -10.59
CA LEU A 78 11.99 21.10 -11.84
C LEU A 78 12.21 19.68 -12.38
N PRO A 79 12.19 19.46 -13.70
CA PRO A 79 12.64 18.20 -14.25
C PRO A 79 14.08 17.92 -13.83
N LEU A 80 14.39 16.68 -13.43
CA LEU A 80 15.75 16.31 -13.00
C LEU A 80 16.33 15.22 -13.89
N LYS A 81 17.64 15.32 -14.13
CA LYS A 81 18.48 14.28 -14.71
C LYS A 81 19.71 14.16 -13.84
N LEU A 82 19.88 12.99 -13.22
CA LEU A 82 20.99 12.69 -12.32
C LEU A 82 21.78 11.51 -12.87
N HIS A 83 23.09 11.51 -12.59
CA HIS A 83 23.98 10.41 -12.89
C HIS A 83 24.47 9.80 -11.56
N GLY A 84 24.29 8.50 -11.42
CA GLY A 84 24.76 7.71 -10.28
C GLY A 84 26.04 6.93 -10.62
N PHE A 85 26.61 6.31 -9.59
CA PHE A 85 27.72 5.37 -9.76
C PHE A 85 27.36 4.24 -10.74
N GLY A 86 28.36 3.70 -11.44
CA GLY A 86 28.15 2.64 -12.43
C GLY A 86 27.42 3.09 -13.70
N GLY A 87 27.34 4.40 -13.95
CA GLY A 87 26.71 4.94 -15.16
C GLY A 87 25.17 4.96 -15.13
N ILE A 88 24.56 4.75 -13.96
CA ILE A 88 23.11 4.77 -13.81
C ILE A 88 22.57 6.17 -14.11
N GLY A 89 21.65 6.29 -15.05
CA GLY A 89 20.88 7.50 -15.30
C GLY A 89 19.56 7.49 -14.55
N TRP A 90 19.24 8.58 -13.86
CA TRP A 90 17.95 8.76 -13.18
C TRP A 90 17.26 10.02 -13.66
N TYR A 91 16.03 9.89 -14.13
CA TYR A 91 15.23 10.98 -14.68
C TYR A 91 13.96 11.21 -13.86
N ARG A 92 13.55 12.46 -13.71
CA ARG A 92 12.27 12.86 -13.11
C ARG A 92 11.55 13.85 -14.03
N PRO A 93 10.72 13.37 -14.98
CA PRO A 93 9.83 14.24 -15.73
C PRO A 93 8.70 14.78 -14.83
N LEU A 94 8.16 15.95 -15.22
CA LEU A 94 6.99 16.56 -14.56
C LEU A 94 5.71 16.45 -15.39
N LYS A 95 5.83 16.17 -16.71
CA LYS A 95 4.72 16.09 -17.66
C LYS A 95 4.68 14.70 -18.28
N LEU A 96 3.48 14.26 -18.66
CA LEU A 96 3.28 12.99 -19.33
C LEU A 96 4.06 12.92 -20.66
N GLU A 97 4.00 13.96 -21.48
CA GLU A 97 4.72 14.05 -22.76
C GLU A 97 6.22 13.74 -22.59
N ALA A 98 6.88 14.42 -21.64
CA ALA A 98 8.30 14.19 -21.35
C ALA A 98 8.60 12.77 -20.85
N LEU A 99 7.66 12.13 -20.13
CA LEU A 99 7.78 10.72 -19.75
C LEU A 99 7.71 9.80 -20.98
N LEU A 100 6.78 10.07 -21.90
CA LEU A 100 6.62 9.30 -23.13
C LEU A 100 7.84 9.44 -24.05
N ASP A 101 8.41 10.65 -24.16
CA ASP A 101 9.65 10.89 -24.88
C ASP A 101 10.82 10.09 -24.28
N LEU A 102 10.96 10.10 -22.95
CA LEU A 102 11.97 9.30 -22.26
C LEU A 102 11.76 7.80 -22.46
N LYS A 103 10.50 7.34 -22.50
CA LYS A 103 10.17 5.94 -22.82
C LYS A 103 10.42 5.59 -24.28
N SER A 104 10.26 6.54 -25.20
CA SER A 104 10.65 6.34 -26.60
C SER A 104 12.17 6.21 -26.74
N LEU A 105 12.92 7.06 -26.04
CA LEU A 105 14.38 7.06 -26.09
C LEU A 105 15.01 5.87 -25.35
N TYR A 106 14.41 5.48 -24.22
CA TYR A 106 14.85 4.39 -23.37
C TYR A 106 13.71 3.40 -23.12
N PRO A 107 13.36 2.54 -24.08
CA PRO A 107 12.16 1.70 -23.93
C PRO A 107 12.26 0.68 -22.80
N HIS A 108 13.48 0.25 -22.47
CA HIS A 108 13.77 -0.65 -21.34
C HIS A 108 13.96 0.08 -19.99
N ALA A 109 13.84 1.41 -19.94
CA ALA A 109 13.97 2.15 -18.69
C ALA A 109 12.94 1.67 -17.66
N LYS A 110 13.40 1.42 -16.45
CA LYS A 110 12.53 0.95 -15.36
C LYS A 110 11.85 2.16 -14.73
N LEU A 111 10.52 2.13 -14.69
CA LEU A 111 9.74 3.15 -14.00
C LEU A 111 9.79 2.91 -12.49
N VAL A 112 9.95 3.99 -11.74
CA VAL A 112 10.03 3.95 -10.28
C VAL A 112 9.04 4.94 -9.67
N VAL A 113 8.32 4.50 -8.63
CA VAL A 113 7.43 5.36 -7.85
C VAL A 113 7.79 5.32 -6.36
N GLY A 114 7.67 4.15 -5.73
CA GLY A 114 7.99 3.94 -4.31
C GLY A 114 9.24 3.10 -4.05
N ASN A 115 9.84 2.54 -5.11
CA ASN A 115 10.99 1.64 -5.05
C ASN A 115 10.80 0.35 -4.21
N THR A 116 9.59 0.02 -3.77
CA THR A 116 9.30 -1.12 -2.88
C THR A 116 9.48 -2.49 -3.53
N GLU A 117 9.41 -2.57 -4.86
CA GLU A 117 9.77 -3.79 -5.62
C GLU A 117 11.12 -3.62 -6.31
N VAL A 118 11.34 -2.51 -7.01
CA VAL A 118 12.59 -2.28 -7.78
C VAL A 118 13.82 -2.34 -6.88
N GLY A 119 13.75 -1.81 -5.66
CA GLY A 119 14.83 -1.93 -4.68
C GLY A 119 15.10 -3.38 -4.26
N ILE A 120 14.06 -4.21 -4.16
CA ILE A 120 14.22 -5.65 -3.87
C ILE A 120 14.84 -6.38 -5.05
N GLU A 121 14.41 -6.07 -6.28
CA GLU A 121 14.98 -6.64 -7.50
C GLU A 121 16.49 -6.33 -7.61
N ILE A 122 16.89 -5.09 -7.35
CA ILE A 122 18.30 -4.67 -7.40
C ILE A 122 19.10 -5.35 -6.28
N ASN A 123 18.64 -5.25 -5.03
CA ASN A 123 19.43 -5.66 -3.87
C ASN A 123 19.49 -7.18 -3.64
N PHE A 124 18.42 -7.91 -4.00
CA PHE A 124 18.29 -9.33 -3.67
C PHE A 124 18.16 -10.25 -4.88
N LYS A 125 17.87 -9.71 -6.07
CA LYS A 125 17.74 -10.49 -7.32
C LYS A 125 18.80 -10.12 -8.36
N ASN A 126 19.80 -9.31 -8.00
CA ASN A 126 20.88 -8.84 -8.87
C ASN A 126 20.37 -8.19 -10.18
N ALA A 127 19.18 -7.58 -10.15
CA ALA A 127 18.63 -6.90 -11.32
C ALA A 127 19.43 -5.63 -11.61
N GLN A 128 19.73 -5.38 -12.88
CA GLN A 128 20.49 -4.21 -13.33
C GLN A 128 19.58 -3.31 -14.16
N TYR A 129 19.38 -2.08 -13.67
CA TYR A 129 18.56 -1.07 -14.35
C TYR A 129 19.41 0.18 -14.61
N PRO A 130 20.05 0.29 -15.79
CA PRO A 130 20.94 1.40 -16.10
C PRO A 130 20.19 2.74 -16.23
N ILE A 131 18.91 2.70 -16.58
CA ILE A 131 18.07 3.90 -16.69
C ILE A 131 16.82 3.72 -15.83
N LEU A 132 16.64 4.67 -14.89
CA LEU A 132 15.50 4.75 -13.99
C LEU A 132 14.72 6.03 -14.29
N ILE A 133 13.39 5.93 -14.36
CA ILE A 133 12.52 7.10 -14.55
C ILE A 133 11.54 7.17 -13.38
N SER A 134 11.67 8.21 -12.56
CA SER A 134 10.77 8.52 -11.47
C SER A 134 9.52 9.22 -12.01
N VAL A 135 8.37 8.55 -11.90
CA VAL A 135 7.08 9.08 -12.41
C VAL A 135 6.24 9.72 -11.31
N THR A 136 6.87 10.04 -10.19
CA THR A 136 6.22 10.54 -8.98
C THR A 136 5.64 11.95 -9.13
N HIS A 137 6.13 12.74 -10.09
CA HIS A 137 5.72 14.14 -10.30
C HIS A 137 4.95 14.35 -11.61
N VAL A 138 4.60 13.28 -12.32
CA VAL A 138 3.73 13.35 -13.49
C VAL A 138 2.29 13.45 -12.98
N HIS A 139 1.66 14.61 -13.20
CA HIS A 139 0.36 14.94 -12.61
C HIS A 139 -0.73 13.93 -12.99
N GLU A 140 -0.81 13.55 -14.26
CA GLU A 140 -1.81 12.64 -14.82
C GLU A 140 -1.76 11.26 -14.15
N LEU A 141 -0.56 10.80 -13.78
CA LEU A 141 -0.38 9.51 -13.10
C LEU A 141 -0.69 9.58 -11.60
N ASN A 142 -0.80 10.76 -11.00
CA ASN A 142 -1.13 10.94 -9.58
C ASN A 142 -2.58 11.43 -9.37
N ALA A 143 -3.31 11.71 -10.44
CA ALA A 143 -4.69 12.17 -10.38
C ALA A 143 -5.64 11.04 -9.97
N MET A 144 -6.72 11.41 -9.27
CA MET A 144 -7.89 10.56 -9.08
C MET A 144 -9.14 11.36 -9.36
N SER A 145 -10.13 10.73 -9.99
CA SER A 145 -11.39 11.40 -10.34
C SER A 145 -12.56 10.46 -10.12
N ILE A 146 -13.52 10.92 -9.31
CA ILE A 146 -14.81 10.24 -9.12
C ILE A 146 -15.68 10.59 -10.33
N LYS A 147 -16.02 9.59 -11.13
CA LYS A 147 -16.90 9.73 -12.29
C LYS A 147 -18.31 9.22 -11.96
N ALA A 148 -19.26 9.50 -12.84
CA ALA A 148 -20.62 8.99 -12.72
C ALA A 148 -20.67 7.46 -12.69
N ASN A 149 -19.79 6.78 -13.45
CA ASN A 149 -19.78 5.33 -13.67
C ASN A 149 -18.64 4.57 -12.98
N GLY A 150 -17.64 5.24 -12.40
CA GLY A 150 -16.54 4.59 -11.69
C GLY A 150 -15.53 5.57 -11.09
N LEU A 151 -14.48 5.03 -10.48
CA LEU A 151 -13.33 5.77 -9.99
C LEU A 151 -12.18 5.66 -11.00
N GLU A 152 -11.69 6.78 -11.50
CA GLU A 152 -10.43 6.84 -12.24
C GLU A 152 -9.27 7.03 -11.27
N ILE A 153 -8.24 6.18 -11.37
CA ILE A 153 -7.09 6.15 -10.47
C ILE A 153 -5.81 6.20 -11.31
N GLY A 154 -5.02 7.26 -11.18
CA GLY A 154 -3.71 7.33 -11.81
C GLY A 154 -2.75 6.24 -11.31
N SER A 155 -1.88 5.73 -12.17
CA SER A 155 -1.04 4.57 -11.83
C SER A 155 0.04 4.86 -10.77
N SER A 156 0.45 6.11 -10.59
CA SER A 156 1.40 6.54 -9.54
C SER A 156 0.74 6.85 -8.20
N VAL A 157 -0.59 6.81 -8.10
CA VAL A 157 -1.33 7.03 -6.85
C VAL A 157 -0.81 6.07 -5.77
N ARG A 158 -0.54 6.61 -4.57
CA ARG A 158 -0.06 5.84 -3.42
C ARG A 158 -1.17 4.99 -2.83
N LEU A 159 -0.84 3.80 -2.33
CA LEU A 159 -1.83 2.90 -1.72
C LEU A 159 -2.52 3.53 -0.51
N SER A 160 -1.80 4.32 0.30
CA SER A 160 -2.41 5.04 1.42
C SER A 160 -3.41 6.10 0.95
N LYS A 161 -3.11 6.81 -0.14
CA LYS A 161 -4.00 7.82 -0.71
C LYS A 161 -5.22 7.17 -1.38
N LEU A 162 -5.05 6.03 -2.05
CA LEU A 162 -6.16 5.22 -2.54
C LEU A 162 -7.07 4.80 -1.37
N GLN A 163 -6.50 4.25 -0.28
CA GLN A 163 -7.26 3.82 0.88
C GLN A 163 -8.12 4.95 1.48
N GLN A 164 -7.56 6.15 1.63
CA GLN A 164 -8.28 7.33 2.11
C GLN A 164 -9.49 7.69 1.22
N VAL A 165 -9.30 7.68 -0.10
CA VAL A 165 -10.38 8.02 -1.05
C VAL A 165 -11.45 6.93 -1.07
N LEU A 166 -11.07 5.65 -0.99
CA LEU A 166 -12.03 4.56 -0.92
C LEU A 166 -12.91 4.67 0.33
N ILE A 167 -12.34 4.97 1.50
CA ILE A 167 -13.12 5.18 2.73
C ILE A 167 -14.16 6.29 2.53
N LYS A 168 -13.75 7.44 2.00
CA LYS A 168 -14.65 8.56 1.70
C LYS A 168 -15.77 8.15 0.73
N VAL A 169 -15.42 7.47 -0.36
CA VAL A 169 -16.41 6.99 -1.36
C VAL A 169 -17.41 6.00 -0.73
N ILE A 170 -16.95 5.14 0.18
CA ILE A 170 -17.80 4.16 0.88
C ILE A 170 -18.82 4.87 1.80
N GLU A 171 -18.42 5.96 2.43
CA GLU A 171 -19.27 6.77 3.32
C GLU A 171 -20.29 7.61 2.55
N GLU A 172 -19.91 8.17 1.40
CA GLU A 172 -20.73 9.13 0.66
C GLU A 172 -21.69 8.50 -0.37
N ARG A 173 -21.35 7.32 -0.92
CA ARG A 173 -22.15 6.68 -1.98
C ARG A 173 -23.09 5.60 -1.46
N HIS A 174 -24.04 5.19 -2.29
CA HIS A 174 -24.96 4.14 -1.91
C HIS A 174 -24.24 2.80 -1.72
N ILE A 175 -24.73 2.03 -0.73
CA ILE A 175 -24.14 0.76 -0.33
C ILE A 175 -23.99 -0.26 -1.46
N HIS A 176 -24.85 -0.22 -2.48
CA HIS A 176 -24.80 -1.15 -3.61
C HIS A 176 -23.79 -0.73 -4.68
N GLU A 177 -23.31 0.51 -4.70
CA GLU A 177 -22.34 1.02 -5.67
C GLU A 177 -20.88 0.74 -5.24
N THR A 178 -20.65 0.46 -3.96
CA THR A 178 -19.32 0.48 -3.33
C THR A 178 -18.80 -0.89 -2.92
N SER A 179 -19.35 -1.99 -3.46
CA SER A 179 -18.90 -3.34 -3.07
C SER A 179 -17.42 -3.55 -3.37
N SER A 180 -16.96 -3.23 -4.59
CA SER A 180 -15.55 -3.32 -4.96
C SER A 180 -14.66 -2.40 -4.11
N CYS A 181 -15.11 -1.18 -3.84
CA CYS A 181 -14.37 -0.23 -3.00
C CYS A 181 -14.14 -0.76 -1.59
N ARG A 182 -15.16 -1.38 -0.98
CA ARG A 182 -15.03 -2.02 0.33
C ARG A 182 -14.05 -3.17 0.31
N ALA A 183 -14.16 -4.07 -0.66
CA ALA A 183 -13.26 -5.22 -0.75
C ALA A 183 -11.79 -4.79 -0.86
N ILE A 184 -11.50 -3.80 -1.73
CA ILE A 184 -10.15 -3.23 -1.87
C ILE A 184 -9.71 -2.52 -0.57
N SER A 185 -10.58 -1.75 0.06
CA SER A 185 -10.28 -1.04 1.32
C SER A 185 -9.96 -2.02 2.46
N GLU A 186 -10.74 -3.08 2.61
CA GLU A 186 -10.50 -4.14 3.61
C GLU A 186 -9.18 -4.86 3.34
N GLN A 187 -8.89 -5.20 2.08
CA GLN A 187 -7.64 -5.85 1.71
C GLN A 187 -6.42 -4.96 2.04
N LEU A 188 -6.55 -3.64 1.83
CA LEU A 188 -5.51 -2.66 2.18
C LEU A 188 -5.27 -2.52 3.69
N LYS A 189 -6.18 -2.96 4.56
CA LYS A 189 -5.94 -3.00 6.02
C LYS A 189 -4.83 -4.00 6.37
N TRP A 190 -4.81 -5.14 5.69
CA TRP A 190 -3.85 -6.22 5.89
C TRP A 190 -2.64 -6.14 4.94
N PHE A 191 -2.61 -5.12 4.07
CA PHE A 191 -1.54 -4.90 3.12
C PHE A 191 -0.42 -4.08 3.75
N ALA A 192 0.67 -4.76 4.13
CA ALA A 192 1.92 -4.19 4.59
C ALA A 192 1.81 -3.13 5.72
N GLY A 193 2.95 -2.61 6.16
CA GLY A 193 3.01 -1.44 7.04
C GLY A 193 2.61 -0.11 6.37
N LYS A 194 2.31 0.91 7.18
CA LYS A 194 2.01 2.28 6.72
C LYS A 194 3.15 2.89 5.89
N GLN A 195 4.39 2.57 6.23
CA GLN A 195 5.62 2.98 5.56
C GLN A 195 5.62 2.55 4.09
N VAL A 196 5.30 1.27 3.84
CA VAL A 196 5.19 0.72 2.49
C VAL A 196 4.02 1.35 1.76
N LYS A 197 2.83 1.42 2.37
CA LYS A 197 1.63 1.99 1.73
C LYS A 197 1.76 3.47 1.35
N ASN A 198 2.56 4.23 2.08
CA ASN A 198 2.79 5.65 1.80
C ASN A 198 3.61 5.90 0.53
N VAL A 199 4.39 4.91 0.07
CA VAL A 199 5.25 5.05 -1.11
C VAL A 199 4.90 4.07 -2.23
N ALA A 200 4.38 2.88 -1.92
CA ALA A 200 3.91 1.93 -2.92
C ALA A 200 2.79 2.53 -3.77
N SER A 201 2.84 2.30 -5.07
CA SER A 201 1.85 2.80 -6.02
C SER A 201 0.92 1.70 -6.51
N VAL A 202 -0.29 2.08 -6.90
CA VAL A 202 -1.29 1.18 -7.48
C VAL A 202 -0.75 0.50 -8.73
N GLY A 203 -0.22 1.29 -9.68
CA GLY A 203 0.37 0.79 -10.91
C GLY A 203 1.63 -0.04 -10.68
N GLY A 204 2.45 0.31 -9.69
CA GLY A 204 3.58 -0.52 -9.27
C GLY A 204 3.15 -1.91 -8.80
N ASN A 205 2.10 -2.00 -7.97
CA ASN A 205 1.55 -3.28 -7.53
C ASN A 205 0.97 -4.11 -8.70
N ILE A 206 0.24 -3.47 -9.61
CA ILE A 206 -0.34 -4.12 -10.80
C ILE A 206 0.76 -4.61 -11.76
N CYS A 207 1.65 -3.73 -12.20
CA CYS A 207 2.67 -4.05 -13.20
C CYS A 207 3.77 -5.00 -12.69
N THR A 208 3.96 -5.09 -11.37
CA THR A 208 4.84 -6.13 -10.79
C THR A 208 4.30 -7.53 -11.07
N ALA A 209 2.97 -7.68 -11.19
CA ALA A 209 2.29 -8.94 -11.47
C ALA A 209 2.79 -10.11 -10.61
N SER A 210 2.97 -9.84 -9.31
CA SER A 210 3.31 -10.87 -8.34
C SER A 210 2.15 -11.86 -8.24
N PRO A 211 2.37 -13.19 -8.33
CA PRO A 211 1.31 -14.19 -8.18
C PRO A 211 0.59 -14.13 -6.82
N ILE A 212 1.23 -13.55 -5.82
CA ILE A 212 0.74 -13.36 -4.46
C ILE A 212 0.31 -11.90 -4.20
N SER A 213 0.06 -11.12 -5.26
CA SER A 213 -0.46 -9.76 -5.09
C SER A 213 -1.88 -9.82 -4.50
N ASP A 214 -2.08 -9.15 -3.37
CA ASP A 214 -3.38 -9.10 -2.70
C ASP A 214 -4.44 -8.30 -3.48
N LEU A 215 -4.03 -7.34 -4.32
CA LEU A 215 -4.97 -6.44 -5.01
C LEU A 215 -5.32 -6.90 -6.42
N ASN A 216 -4.43 -7.66 -7.09
CA ASN A 216 -4.66 -8.09 -8.48
C ASN A 216 -5.93 -8.94 -8.65
N PRO A 217 -6.24 -9.91 -7.77
CA PRO A 217 -7.51 -10.64 -7.82
C PRO A 217 -8.73 -9.72 -7.73
N LEU A 218 -8.68 -8.69 -6.88
CA LEU A 218 -9.79 -7.74 -6.71
C LEU A 218 -9.99 -6.84 -7.93
N TRP A 219 -8.92 -6.42 -8.60
CA TRP A 219 -9.03 -5.69 -9.87
C TRP A 219 -9.70 -6.55 -10.95
N MET A 220 -9.39 -7.85 -11.00
CA MET A 220 -10.01 -8.81 -11.92
C MET A 220 -11.49 -9.05 -11.60
N ALA A 221 -11.81 -9.35 -10.33
CA ALA A 221 -13.18 -9.59 -9.88
C ALA A 221 -14.07 -8.36 -10.06
N SER A 222 -13.52 -7.16 -9.86
CA SER A 222 -14.24 -5.89 -10.04
C SER A 222 -14.35 -5.43 -11.49
N ARG A 223 -13.88 -6.21 -12.47
CA ARG A 223 -13.89 -5.86 -13.90
C ARG A 223 -13.25 -4.50 -14.17
N ALA A 224 -12.18 -4.18 -13.45
CA ALA A 224 -11.45 -2.94 -13.66
C ALA A 224 -10.88 -2.89 -15.09
N GLU A 225 -10.79 -1.68 -15.62
CA GLU A 225 -10.20 -1.40 -16.93
C GLU A 225 -8.87 -0.69 -16.74
N PHE A 226 -7.84 -1.13 -17.44
CA PHE A 226 -6.52 -0.54 -17.39
C PHE A 226 -6.28 0.25 -18.67
N ARG A 227 -6.01 1.54 -18.51
CA ARG A 227 -5.68 2.44 -19.62
C ARG A 227 -4.17 2.48 -19.78
N ILE A 228 -3.72 2.12 -20.96
CA ILE A 228 -2.32 1.99 -21.34
C ILE A 228 -2.04 3.04 -22.41
N VAL A 229 -0.93 3.75 -22.28
CA VAL A 229 -0.51 4.75 -23.25
C VAL A 229 0.85 4.36 -23.83
N ASP A 230 0.99 4.46 -25.15
CA ASP A 230 2.25 4.24 -25.84
C ASP A 230 3.12 5.51 -25.87
N SER A 231 4.36 5.39 -26.35
CA SER A 231 5.27 6.54 -26.45
C SER A 231 4.86 7.61 -27.46
N LYS A 232 3.85 7.34 -28.30
CA LYS A 232 3.26 8.29 -29.25
C LYS A 232 2.01 8.98 -28.69
N GLY A 233 1.57 8.60 -27.49
CA GLY A 233 0.36 9.14 -26.85
C GLY A 233 -0.93 8.42 -27.22
N ASN A 234 -0.89 7.32 -27.99
CA ASN A 234 -2.08 6.53 -28.27
C ASN A 234 -2.51 5.77 -27.01
N ILE A 235 -3.81 5.77 -26.73
CA ILE A 235 -4.37 5.11 -25.54
C ILE A 235 -5.17 3.89 -25.98
N ARG A 236 -4.89 2.75 -25.35
CA ARG A 236 -5.72 1.56 -25.41
C ARG A 236 -6.21 1.16 -24.03
N THR A 237 -7.35 0.48 -23.99
CA THR A 237 -7.95 -0.02 -22.75
C THR A 237 -7.95 -1.55 -22.77
N VAL A 238 -7.58 -2.16 -21.64
CA VAL A 238 -7.54 -3.61 -21.45
C VAL A 238 -8.33 -3.95 -20.19
N LEU A 239 -9.15 -5.00 -20.24
CA LEU A 239 -9.78 -5.53 -19.02
C LEU A 239 -8.72 -6.15 -18.12
N SER A 240 -8.81 -5.91 -16.82
CA SER A 240 -7.85 -6.40 -15.83
C SER A 240 -7.59 -7.92 -15.91
N LYS A 241 -8.60 -8.72 -16.25
CA LYS A 241 -8.48 -10.17 -16.44
C LYS A 241 -7.54 -10.57 -17.59
N ASP A 242 -7.45 -9.74 -18.63
CA ASP A 242 -6.69 -10.01 -19.85
C ASP A 242 -5.27 -9.39 -19.78
N PHE A 243 -5.03 -8.55 -18.76
CA PHE A 243 -3.75 -7.85 -18.59
C PHE A 243 -2.63 -8.75 -18.04
N PHE A 244 -2.97 -9.78 -17.26
CA PHE A 244 -1.98 -10.67 -16.64
C PHE A 244 -1.73 -11.90 -17.52
N LEU A 245 -0.58 -11.94 -18.20
CA LEU A 245 -0.27 -12.95 -19.20
C LEU A 245 0.47 -14.18 -18.64
N GLY A 246 0.94 -14.10 -17.40
CA GLY A 246 1.67 -15.18 -16.73
C GLY A 246 2.50 -14.68 -15.55
N TYR A 247 3.40 -15.53 -15.05
CA TYR A 247 4.27 -15.21 -13.91
C TYR A 247 5.07 -13.93 -14.16
N ARG A 248 4.76 -12.86 -13.41
CA ARG A 248 5.39 -11.53 -13.53
C ARG A 248 5.41 -10.97 -14.97
N LYS A 249 4.42 -11.36 -15.79
CA LYS A 249 4.28 -10.93 -17.18
C LYS A 249 2.92 -10.24 -17.36
N VAL A 250 2.94 -9.04 -17.91
CA VAL A 250 1.75 -8.22 -18.17
C VAL A 250 1.65 -7.86 -19.65
N ASP A 251 0.45 -7.48 -20.07
CA ASP A 251 0.15 -6.97 -21.41
C ASP A 251 0.58 -5.50 -21.56
N LEU A 252 1.89 -5.26 -21.43
CA LEU A 252 2.53 -4.00 -21.79
C LEU A 252 3.60 -4.26 -22.84
N SER A 253 3.44 -3.65 -23.99
CA SER A 253 4.44 -3.62 -25.05
C SER A 253 5.59 -2.69 -24.68
N GLN A 254 6.70 -2.83 -25.37
CA GLN A 254 7.87 -1.98 -25.18
C GLN A 254 7.53 -0.51 -25.46
N GLY A 255 7.86 0.39 -24.52
CA GLY A 255 7.52 1.81 -24.60
C GLY A 255 6.12 2.17 -24.07
N GLU A 256 5.26 1.19 -23.80
CA GLU A 256 3.96 1.43 -23.16
C GLU A 256 4.11 1.61 -21.64
N ILE A 257 3.18 2.37 -21.07
CA ILE A 257 3.04 2.54 -19.63
C ILE A 257 1.57 2.39 -19.22
N LEU A 258 1.35 1.87 -18.01
CA LEU A 258 0.03 1.95 -17.39
C LEU A 258 -0.24 3.41 -16.97
N LEU A 259 -1.22 4.03 -17.61
CA LEU A 259 -1.62 5.42 -17.35
C LEU A 259 -2.52 5.48 -16.11
N SER A 260 -3.59 4.71 -16.12
CA SER A 260 -4.60 4.74 -15.07
C SER A 260 -5.43 3.46 -15.01
N ILE A 261 -6.14 3.31 -13.91
CA ILE A 261 -7.06 2.22 -13.60
C ILE A 261 -8.45 2.85 -13.47
N PHE A 262 -9.41 2.31 -14.21
CA PHE A 262 -10.81 2.63 -14.06
C PHE A 262 -11.51 1.51 -13.29
N LEU A 263 -11.99 1.83 -12.09
CA LEU A 263 -12.75 0.92 -11.23
C LEU A 263 -14.24 1.24 -11.36
N PRO A 264 -15.05 0.40 -12.02
CA PRO A 264 -16.48 0.67 -12.17
C PRO A 264 -17.21 0.59 -10.82
N TRP A 265 -18.31 1.33 -10.68
CA TRP A 265 -19.21 1.13 -9.55
C TRP A 265 -19.92 -0.21 -9.67
N SER A 266 -20.13 -0.87 -8.52
CA SER A 266 -20.89 -2.12 -8.47
C SER A 266 -22.35 -1.88 -8.80
N ARG A 267 -22.99 -2.84 -9.48
CA ARG A 267 -24.42 -2.79 -9.80
C ARG A 267 -25.26 -3.32 -8.64
N ARG A 268 -26.57 -3.08 -8.69
CA ARG A 268 -27.49 -3.76 -7.77
C ARG A 268 -27.35 -5.27 -7.92
N PHE A 269 -27.28 -5.96 -6.79
CA PHE A 269 -27.06 -7.40 -6.70
C PHE A 269 -25.69 -7.88 -7.21
N GLU A 270 -24.71 -6.98 -7.36
CA GLU A 270 -23.31 -7.31 -7.61
C GLU A 270 -22.50 -7.13 -6.33
N PHE A 271 -21.84 -8.20 -5.88
CA PHE A 271 -21.06 -8.22 -4.65
C PHE A 271 -19.64 -8.70 -4.95
N VAL A 272 -18.66 -8.03 -4.35
CA VAL A 272 -17.23 -8.34 -4.42
C VAL A 272 -16.71 -8.49 -3.00
N LYS A 273 -15.89 -9.51 -2.75
CA LYS A 273 -15.39 -9.83 -1.41
C LYS A 273 -13.94 -10.30 -1.46
N GLU A 274 -13.14 -9.72 -0.59
CA GLU A 274 -11.73 -10.03 -0.40
C GLU A 274 -11.52 -11.17 0.59
N PHE A 275 -10.53 -12.02 0.30
CA PHE A 275 -10.03 -13.04 1.21
C PHE A 275 -8.50 -13.08 1.16
N LYS A 276 -7.86 -13.19 2.32
CA LYS A 276 -6.41 -13.40 2.45
C LYS A 276 -6.12 -14.35 3.61
N GLN A 277 -5.28 -15.34 3.35
CA GLN A 277 -4.70 -16.22 4.37
C GLN A 277 -3.17 -16.11 4.34
N SER A 278 -2.57 -15.92 5.50
CA SER A 278 -1.12 -15.79 5.71
C SER A 278 -0.72 -16.42 7.06
N HIS A 279 0.57 -16.46 7.38
CA HIS A 279 1.04 -16.96 8.69
C HIS A 279 0.79 -15.94 9.81
N ARG A 280 0.82 -14.65 9.49
CA ARG A 280 0.45 -13.55 10.39
C ARG A 280 -0.64 -12.70 9.78
N ARG A 281 -1.45 -12.07 10.62
CA ARG A 281 -2.58 -11.24 10.19
C ARG A 281 -2.14 -9.96 9.46
N GLU A 282 -1.01 -9.38 9.87
CA GLU A 282 -0.50 -8.10 9.38
C GLU A 282 0.91 -8.27 8.78
N ASP A 283 1.25 -7.44 7.80
CA ASP A 283 2.57 -7.33 7.16
C ASP A 283 3.18 -8.67 6.71
N ASP A 284 2.34 -9.56 6.19
CA ASP A 284 2.75 -10.88 5.73
C ASP A 284 2.33 -11.14 4.28
N ILE A 285 3.09 -12.02 3.65
CA ILE A 285 2.85 -12.51 2.30
C ILE A 285 1.68 -13.49 2.33
N ALA A 286 0.75 -13.36 1.39
CA ALA A 286 -0.36 -14.29 1.27
C ALA A 286 0.13 -15.70 0.89
N LEU A 287 -0.38 -16.71 1.61
CA LEU A 287 -0.36 -18.10 1.18
C LEU A 287 -1.41 -18.32 0.08
N VAL A 288 -2.61 -17.78 0.31
CA VAL A 288 -3.73 -17.75 -0.64
C VAL A 288 -4.45 -16.42 -0.48
N ASN A 289 -4.83 -15.80 -1.60
CA ASN A 289 -5.72 -14.65 -1.63
C ASN A 289 -6.75 -14.78 -2.76
N SER A 290 -7.88 -14.10 -2.64
CA SER A 290 -8.97 -14.11 -3.62
C SER A 290 -9.76 -12.81 -3.56
N GLY A 291 -10.41 -12.47 -4.68
CA GLY A 291 -11.34 -11.36 -4.83
C GLY A 291 -12.64 -11.78 -5.51
#